data_AF-A0A849NIZ8-F1
#
_entry.id   AF-A0A849NIZ8-F1
#
_cell.length_a   1.000
_cell.length_b   1.000
_cell.length_c   1.000
_cell.angle_alpha   90.00
_cell.angle_beta   90.00
_cell.angle_gamma   90.00
#
_symmetry.space_group_name_H-M   'P 1'
#
loop_
_entity.id
_entity.type
_entity.pdbx_description
1 polymer ?
#
loop_
_entity_poly.entity_id
_entity_poly.type
_entity_poly.pdbx_seq_one_letter_code
_entity_poly.pdbx_strand_id
1 'polypeptide(L)' 'MELDPVCKMELTDIKKCDESIVDGKKYYFCSTFCRVLFENNTEYYLSKENKYGLTKQLKGVSH' A
#
# COMPACT_ATOMS: atom_id res chain seq x y z
N MET A 1 -2.02 0.78 11.12
CA MET A 1 -2.64 -0.12 10.14
C MET A 1 -1.93 0.09 8.83
N GLU A 2 -1.16 -0.89 8.41
CA GLU A 2 -0.67 -0.97 7.05
C GLU A 2 -1.71 -1.67 6.19
N LEU A 3 -1.83 -1.21 4.95
CA LEU A 3 -2.76 -1.74 3.99
C LEU A 3 -1.95 -2.26 2.81
N ASP A 4 -2.33 -3.43 2.32
CA ASP A 4 -1.75 -3.97 1.09
C ASP A 4 -2.10 -3.03 -0.09
N PRO A 5 -1.12 -2.51 -0.84
CA PRO A 5 -1.37 -1.54 -1.90
C PRO A 5 -2.06 -2.13 -3.14
N VAL A 6 -2.09 -3.47 -3.26
CA VAL A 6 -2.74 -4.19 -4.37
C VAL A 6 -4.20 -4.46 -4.05
N CYS A 7 -4.47 -5.17 -2.96
CA CYS A 7 -5.81 -5.64 -2.62
C CYS A 7 -6.53 -4.78 -1.58
N LYS A 8 -5.83 -3.81 -0.96
CA LYS A 8 -6.34 -2.97 0.12
C LYS A 8 -6.77 -3.75 1.36
N MET A 9 -6.23 -4.95 1.53
CA MET A 9 -6.43 -5.74 2.72
C MET A 9 -5.64 -5.12 3.87
N GLU A 10 -6.28 -5.04 5.02
CA GLU A 10 -5.62 -4.60 6.24
C GLU A 10 -4.63 -5.66 6.74
N LEU A 11 -3.40 -5.25 6.97
CA LEU A 11 -2.34 -6.11 7.47
C LEU A 11 -2.35 -6.04 8.99
N THR A 12 -2.85 -7.12 9.62
CA THR A 12 -2.87 -7.27 11.07
C THR A 12 -1.55 -7.81 11.62
N ASP A 13 -0.79 -8.57 10.83
CA ASP A 13 0.51 -9.13 11.21
C ASP A 13 1.56 -8.88 10.12
N ILE A 14 2.16 -7.69 10.13
CA ILE A 14 3.19 -7.28 9.18
C ILE A 14 4.44 -8.16 9.21
N LYS A 15 4.71 -8.87 10.33
CA LYS A 15 5.88 -9.74 10.47
C LYS A 15 5.75 -11.04 9.68
N LYS A 16 4.53 -11.46 9.38
CA LYS A 16 4.22 -12.62 8.52
C LYS A 16 3.92 -12.25 7.07
N CYS A 17 3.82 -10.96 6.79
CA CYS A 17 3.56 -10.45 5.46
C CYS A 17 4.84 -10.46 4.61
N ASP A 18 4.65 -10.54 3.30
CA ASP A 18 5.73 -10.27 2.35
C ASP A 18 6.05 -8.77 2.36
N GLU A 19 7.32 -8.40 2.19
CA GLU A 19 7.74 -7.01 2.07
C GLU A 19 8.57 -6.80 0.81
N SER A 20 8.52 -5.60 0.24
CA SER A 20 9.39 -5.19 -0.86
C SER A 20 9.83 -3.74 -0.68
N ILE A 21 11.06 -3.44 -1.05
CA ILE A 21 11.64 -2.11 -0.92
C ILE A 21 11.73 -1.50 -2.31
N VAL A 22 10.98 -0.42 -2.52
CA VAL A 22 10.96 0.34 -3.77
C VAL A 22 11.27 1.79 -3.48
N ASP A 23 12.28 2.35 -4.14
CA ASP A 23 12.69 3.75 -3.97
C ASP A 23 12.98 4.13 -2.50
N GLY A 24 13.53 3.17 -1.74
CA GLY A 24 13.82 3.34 -0.31
C GLY A 24 12.59 3.29 0.61
N LYS A 25 11.39 3.09 0.07
CA LYS A 25 10.17 2.84 0.85
C LYS A 25 9.87 1.36 0.94
N LYS A 26 9.48 0.92 2.14
CA LYS A 26 9.13 -0.47 2.41
C LYS A 26 7.61 -0.63 2.29
N TYR A 27 7.20 -1.58 1.46
CA TYR A 27 5.81 -1.95 1.19
C TYR A 27 5.55 -3.34 1.73
N TYR A 28 4.35 -3.57 2.27
CA TYR A 28 3.95 -4.85 2.85
C TYR A 28 2.74 -5.41 2.11
N PHE A 29 2.70 -6.73 2.01
CA PHE A 29 1.74 -7.46 1.20
C PHE A 29 1.15 -8.62 1.97
N CYS A 30 -0.16 -8.81 1.85
CA CYS A 30 -0.88 -9.87 2.54
C CYS A 30 -0.47 -11.27 2.07
N SER A 31 0.14 -11.37 0.89
CA SER A 31 0.61 -12.61 0.29
C SER A 31 1.67 -12.32 -0.77
N THR A 32 2.51 -13.32 -1.06
CA THR A 32 3.52 -13.25 -2.11
C THR A 32 2.92 -12.90 -3.48
N PHE A 33 1.70 -13.34 -3.77
CA PHE A 33 0.99 -12.99 -5.01
C PHE A 33 0.77 -11.48 -5.15
N CYS A 34 0.38 -10.79 -4.08
CA CYS A 34 0.23 -9.33 -4.08
C CYS A 34 1.58 -8.64 -4.26
N ARG A 35 2.65 -9.13 -3.61
CA ARG A 35 4.01 -8.61 -3.85
C ARG A 35 4.41 -8.71 -5.32
N VAL A 36 4.21 -9.87 -5.94
CA VAL A 36 4.55 -10.09 -7.36
C VAL A 36 3.73 -9.20 -8.28
N LEU A 37 2.42 -9.06 -8.05
CA LEU A 37 1.57 -8.15 -8.84
C LEU A 37 2.04 -6.70 -8.72
N PHE A 38 2.37 -6.27 -7.49
CA PHE A 38 2.92 -4.95 -7.23
C PHE A 38 4.23 -4.74 -7.97
N GLU A 39 5.19 -5.64 -7.84
CA GLU A 39 6.49 -5.54 -8.51
C GLU A 39 6.35 -5.46 -10.05
N ASN A 40 5.44 -6.27 -10.63
CA ASN A 40 5.16 -6.24 -12.06
C ASN A 40 4.52 -4.93 -12.54
N ASN A 41 3.75 -4.24 -11.69
CA ASN A 41 3.03 -3.01 -12.05
C ASN A 41 3.28 -1.90 -11.03
N THR A 42 4.54 -1.73 -10.62
CA THR A 42 4.92 -0.90 -9.48
C THR A 42 4.43 0.55 -9.65
N GLU A 43 4.61 1.14 -10.83
CA GLU A 43 4.18 2.50 -11.14
C GLU A 43 2.65 2.69 -11.02
N TYR A 44 1.86 1.70 -11.47
CA TYR A 44 0.40 1.74 -11.37
C TYR A 44 -0.06 1.80 -9.91
N TYR A 45 0.48 0.92 -9.06
CA TYR A 45 0.09 0.86 -7.65
C TYR A 45 0.62 2.05 -6.85
N LEU A 46 1.85 2.51 -7.11
CA LEU A 46 2.40 3.72 -6.51
C LEU A 46 1.60 4.98 -6.87
N SER A 47 1.09 5.08 -8.10
CA SER A 47 0.22 6.19 -8.50
C SER A 47 -1.11 6.21 -7.73
N LYS A 48 -1.64 5.02 -7.39
CA LYS A 48 -2.90 4.89 -6.65
C LYS A 48 -2.76 5.08 -5.15
N GLU A 49 -1.62 4.73 -4.58
CA GLU A 49 -1.34 4.96 -3.16
C GLU A 49 -1.44 6.44 -2.80
N ASN A 50 -0.96 7.32 -3.69
CA ASN A 50 -1.13 8.77 -3.57
C ASN A 50 -2.61 9.19 -3.41
N LYS A 51 -3.53 8.49 -4.08
CA LYS A 51 -4.97 8.75 -3.98
C LYS A 51 -5.60 8.28 -2.67
N TYR A 52 -5.06 7.23 -2.03
CA TYR A 52 -5.59 6.68 -0.77
C TYR A 52 -4.91 7.30 0.48
N GLY A 53 -3.68 7.78 0.37
CA GLY A 53 -3.03 8.58 1.40
C GLY A 53 -3.64 9.98 1.54
N LEU A 54 -4.12 10.59 0.44
CA LEU A 54 -4.76 11.92 0.46
C LEU A 54 -6.16 11.95 1.09
N THR A 55 -6.90 10.83 1.15
CA THR A 55 -8.25 10.83 1.74
C THR A 55 -8.26 10.95 3.26
N LYS A 56 -7.10 10.87 3.92
CA LYS A 56 -6.97 11.13 5.37
C LYS A 56 -6.71 12.60 5.73
N GLN A 57 -6.57 13.51 4.76
CA GLN A 57 -6.43 14.95 5.01
C GLN A 57 -7.70 15.77 4.70
N LEU A 58 -8.80 15.14 4.27
CA LEU A 58 -10.07 15.84 3.98
C LEU A 58 -11.18 15.58 5.01
N LYS A 59 -10.83 15.39 6.29
CA LYS A 59 -11.74 15.70 7.40
C LYS A 59 -11.24 16.96 8.10
N GLY A 60 -11.55 18.11 7.51
CA GLY A 60 -11.18 19.42 8.05
C GLY A 60 -11.28 20.61 7.10
N VAL A 61 -12.11 20.58 6.07
CA VAL A 61 -12.67 21.81 5.48
C VAL A 61 -14.06 21.96 6.07
N SER A 62 -14.12 22.63 7.21
CA SER A 62 -15.33 23.31 7.64
C SER A 62 -15.37 24.62 6.85
N HIS A 63 -16.44 24.80 6.07
CA HIS A 63 -16.87 26.11 5.61
C HIS A 63 -17.33 26.95 6.80
#